data_AF-C5L0M9-F1
#
_entry.id   AF-C5L0M9-F1
#
_cell.length_a   1.000
_cell.length_b   1.000
_cell.length_c   1.000
_cell.angle_alpha   90.00
_cell.angle_beta   90.00
_cell.angle_gamma   90.00
#
_symmetry.space_group_name_H-M   'P 1'
#
loop_
_entity.id
_entity.type
_entity.pdbx_description
1 polymer ?
#
loop_
_entity_poly.entity_id
_entity_poly.type
_entity_poly.pdbx_seq_one_letter_code
_entity_poly.pdbx_strand_id
1 'polypeptide(L)'
;MVLIRKEDRRTVYEHLFKEGVIVVEKKPTLKHHRQMEVANLHVMMIMKSLSSRDLVDEKFNWQWHYYTLNDDGIEYLRQYLHLPCHRFPRYHDQAAPYSCYWW
;
A
#
# COMPACT_ATOMS: atom_id res chain seq x y z
N MET A 1 4.82 2.93 19.12
CA MET A 1 4.76 3.95 18.04
C MET A 1 6.13 4.00 17.39
N VAL A 2 6.26 3.75 16.08
CA VAL A 2 7.54 3.87 15.36
C VAL A 2 7.55 5.20 14.60
N LEU A 3 8.59 6.01 14.77
CA LEU A 3 8.75 7.26 14.04
C LEU A 3 9.28 6.95 12.65
N ILE A 4 8.50 7.26 11.61
CA ILE A 4 8.84 6.98 10.22
C ILE A 4 8.93 8.31 9.46
N ARG A 5 10.02 8.48 8.70
CA ARG A 5 10.25 9.65 7.84
C ARG A 5 9.09 9.79 6.85
N LYS A 6 8.72 11.03 6.53
CA LYS A 6 7.62 11.30 5.59
C LYS A 6 7.93 10.77 4.17
N GLU A 7 9.22 10.81 3.80
CA GLU A 7 9.75 10.30 2.53
C GLU A 7 9.49 8.79 2.39
N ASP A 8 10.00 7.96 3.31
CA ASP A 8 9.81 6.50 3.30
C ASP A 8 8.33 6.11 3.21
N ARG A 9 7.47 6.82 3.94
CA ARG A 9 6.03 6.56 3.94
C ARG A 9 5.41 6.85 2.58
N ARG A 10 5.81 7.96 1.96
CA ARG A 10 5.37 8.34 0.62
C ARG A 10 5.83 7.30 -0.40
N THR A 11 7.08 6.85 -0.33
CA THR A 11 7.61 5.79 -1.22
C THR A 11 6.79 4.51 -1.12
N VAL A 12 6.44 4.08 0.09
CA VAL A 12 5.61 2.87 0.31
C VAL A 12 4.21 3.04 -0.28
N TYR A 13 3.59 4.22 -0.10
CA TYR A 13 2.27 4.51 -0.66
C TYR A 13 2.27 4.58 -2.19
N GLU A 14 3.30 5.20 -2.78
CA GLU A 14 3.46 5.25 -4.24
C GLU A 14 3.63 3.85 -4.83
N HIS A 15 4.44 3.00 -4.18
CA HIS A 15 4.60 1.60 -4.59
C HIS A 15 3.29 0.81 -4.43
N LEU A 16 2.61 0.94 -3.29
CA LEU A 16 1.33 0.27 -3.05
C LEU A 16 0.27 0.69 -4.07
N PHE A 17 0.19 1.97 -4.40
CA PHE A 17 -0.76 2.47 -5.41
C PHE A 17 -0.41 2.02 -6.83
N LYS A 18 0.88 1.86 -7.16
CA LYS A 18 1.30 1.41 -8.48
C LYS A 18 0.97 -0.07 -8.70
N GLU A 19 1.35 -0.92 -7.75
CA GLU A 19 1.20 -2.38 -7.90
C GLU A 19 -0.18 -2.89 -7.44
N GLY A 20 -0.82 -2.22 -6.48
CA GLY A 20 -2.09 -2.63 -5.86
C GLY A 20 -1.99 -3.78 -4.85
N VAL A 21 -0.82 -4.42 -4.78
CA VAL A 21 -0.52 -5.53 -3.87
C VAL A 21 0.89 -5.34 -3.31
N ILE A 22 1.10 -5.70 -2.04
CA ILE A 22 2.44 -5.75 -1.46
C ILE A 22 2.59 -6.99 -0.58
N VAL A 23 3.79 -7.57 -0.60
CA VAL A 23 4.12 -8.77 0.16
C VAL A 23 5.28 -8.45 1.09
N VAL A 24 5.10 -8.64 2.38
CA VAL A 24 6.09 -8.28 3.41
C VAL A 24 6.50 -9.51 4.22
N GLU A 25 7.79 -9.77 4.29
CA GLU A 25 8.34 -10.84 5.13
C GLU A 25 8.32 -10.41 6.61
N LYS A 26 7.91 -11.28 7.54
CA LYS A 26 7.87 -11.02 8.99
C LYS A 26 9.27 -11.08 9.61
N LYS A 27 10.19 -10.23 9.14
CA LYS A 27 11.56 -10.09 9.64
C LYS A 27 11.91 -8.61 9.85
N PRO A 28 11.78 -8.07 11.07
CA PRO A 28 12.01 -6.64 11.33
C PRO A 28 13.49 -6.23 11.26
N THR A 29 14.42 -7.18 11.36
CA THR A 29 15.87 -6.94 11.30
C THR A 29 16.38 -6.66 9.88
N LEU A 30 15.56 -6.90 8.86
CA LEU A 30 15.95 -6.71 7.48
C LEU A 30 16.04 -5.21 7.15
N LYS A 31 17.24 -4.76 6.75
CA LYS A 31 17.56 -3.35 6.49
C LYS A 31 16.79 -2.75 5.32
N HIS A 32 16.46 -3.54 4.30
CA HIS A 32 15.73 -3.08 3.11
C HIS A 32 14.69 -4.10 2.70
N HIS A 33 13.54 -3.63 2.27
CA HIS A 33 12.53 -4.45 1.63
C HIS A 33 13.02 -4.96 0.26
N ARG A 34 12.50 -6.09 -0.23
CA ARG A 34 13.01 -6.69 -1.49
C ARG A 34 12.76 -5.82 -2.73
N GLN A 35 11.66 -5.08 -2.73
CA GLN A 35 11.21 -4.27 -3.87
C GLN A 35 11.52 -2.77 -3.70
N MET A 36 11.89 -2.34 -2.50
CA MET A 36 12.04 -0.92 -2.16
C MET A 36 13.22 -0.70 -1.23
N GLU A 37 13.89 0.45 -1.37
CA GLU A 37 15.00 0.88 -0.51
C GLU A 37 14.54 1.43 0.86
N VAL A 38 13.46 0.86 1.42
CA VAL A 38 12.90 1.25 2.72
C VAL A 38 13.09 0.11 3.72
N ALA A 39 13.35 0.44 4.98
CA ALA A 39 13.47 -0.56 6.04
C ALA A 39 12.22 -1.42 6.17
N ASN A 40 12.39 -2.73 6.29
CA ASN A 40 11.25 -3.67 6.32
C ASN A 40 10.34 -3.43 7.53
N LEU A 41 10.92 -2.97 8.65
CA LEU A 41 10.17 -2.52 9.83
C LEU A 41 9.22 -1.36 9.50
N HIS A 42 9.66 -0.37 8.71
CA HIS A 42 8.81 0.77 8.33
C HIS A 42 7.63 0.30 7.49
N VAL A 43 7.88 -0.56 6.50
CA VAL A 43 6.82 -1.13 5.65
C VAL A 43 5.79 -1.89 6.49
N MET A 44 6.25 -2.75 7.40
CA MET A 44 5.37 -3.52 8.30
C MET A 44 4.50 -2.62 9.18
N MET A 45 5.08 -1.58 9.77
CA MET A 45 4.34 -0.66 10.65
C MET A 45 3.35 0.22 9.87
N ILE A 46 3.71 0.64 8.66
CA ILE A 46 2.80 1.37 7.76
C ILE A 46 1.63 0.48 7.38
N MET A 47 1.89 -0.75 6.90
CA MET A 47 0.83 -1.66 6.48
C MET A 47 -0.09 -2.04 7.64
N LYS A 48 0.46 -2.28 8.84
CA LYS A 48 -0.33 -2.48 10.05
C LYS A 48 -1.26 -1.29 10.33
N SER A 49 -0.78 -0.06 10.13
CA SER A 49 -1.61 1.14 10.33
C SER A 49 -2.71 1.29 9.27
N LEU A 50 -2.45 0.90 8.02
CA LEU A 50 -3.46 0.90 6.96
C LEU A 50 -4.52 -0.19 7.19
N SER A 51 -4.10 -1.39 7.58
CA SER A 51 -4.99 -2.51 7.89
C SER A 51 -5.90 -2.19 9.09
N SER A 52 -5.40 -1.50 10.12
CA SER A 52 -6.24 -1.05 11.25
C SER A 52 -7.33 -0.04 10.89
N ARG A 53 -7.30 0.51 9.66
CA ARG A 53 -8.29 1.43 9.11
C ARG A 53 -9.11 0.79 8.00
N ASP A 54 -8.99 -0.52 7.80
CA ASP A 54 -9.69 -1.31 6.78
C ASP A 54 -9.44 -0.85 5.33
N LEU A 55 -8.33 -0.13 5.09
CA LEU A 55 -7.94 0.34 3.76
C LEU A 55 -7.26 -0.75 2.92
N VAL A 56 -6.77 -1.80 3.59
CA VAL A 56 -6.00 -2.88 3.00
C VAL A 56 -6.39 -4.17 3.71
N ASP A 57 -6.67 -5.20 2.92
CA ASP A 57 -6.91 -6.54 3.42
C ASP A 57 -5.58 -7.26 3.69
N GLU A 58 -5.41 -7.78 4.91
CA GLU A 58 -4.22 -8.52 5.32
C GLU A 58 -4.49 -10.03 5.36
N LYS A 59 -3.60 -10.82 4.75
CA LYS A 59 -3.53 -12.27 4.90
C LYS A 59 -2.14 -12.67 5.37
N PHE A 60 -2.05 -13.34 6.53
CA PHE A 60 -0.78 -13.83 7.06
C PHE A 60 -0.61 -15.33 6.83
N ASN A 61 0.48 -15.74 6.19
CA ASN A 61 0.80 -17.14 5.96
C ASN A 61 2.31 -17.39 5.87
N TRP A 62 2.83 -18.49 6.42
CA TRP A 62 4.25 -18.89 6.35
C TRP A 62 5.28 -17.78 6.68
N GLN A 63 5.01 -16.93 7.68
CA GLN A 63 5.83 -15.75 8.01
C GLN A 63 5.85 -14.64 6.95
N TRP A 64 4.84 -14.61 6.09
CA TRP A 64 4.61 -13.59 5.08
C TRP A 64 3.27 -12.90 5.30
N HIS A 65 3.26 -11.58 5.16
CA HIS A 65 2.06 -10.77 5.12
C HIS A 65 1.77 -10.42 3.67
N TYR A 66 0.60 -10.82 3.19
CA TYR A 66 0.07 -10.48 1.88
C TYR A 66 -0.98 -9.39 2.08
N TYR A 67 -0.76 -8.26 1.43
CA TYR A 67 -1.62 -7.09 1.53
C TYR A 67 -2.24 -6.81 0.17
N THR A 68 -3.56 -6.74 0.13
CA THR A 68 -4.33 -6.36 -1.06
C THR A 68 -5.05 -5.05 -0.80
N LEU A 69 -4.93 -4.10 -1.74
CA LEU A 69 -5.54 -2.78 -1.62
C LEU A 69 -7.05 -2.85 -1.88
N ASN A 70 -7.85 -2.25 -0.99
CA ASN A 70 -9.31 -2.16 -1.13
C ASN A 70 -9.72 -0.88 -1.87
N ASP A 71 -10.97 -0.78 -2.33
CA ASP A 71 -11.50 0.39 -3.04
C ASP A 71 -11.39 1.68 -2.20
N ASP A 72 -11.73 1.61 -0.90
CA ASP A 72 -11.58 2.72 0.04
C ASP A 72 -10.09 3.11 0.24
N GLY A 73 -9.21 2.12 0.20
CA GLY A 73 -7.76 2.32 0.23
C GLY A 73 -7.24 3.07 -0.99
N ILE A 74 -7.80 2.78 -2.17
CA ILE A 74 -7.49 3.51 -3.41
C ILE A 74 -7.87 4.99 -3.26
N GLU A 75 -9.08 5.28 -2.76
CA GLU A 75 -9.53 6.65 -2.56
C GLU A 75 -8.64 7.39 -1.53
N TYR A 76 -8.33 6.74 -0.41
CA TYR A 76 -7.44 7.29 0.61
C TYR A 76 -6.06 7.66 0.03
N LEU A 77 -5.46 6.74 -0.73
CA LEU A 77 -4.15 6.97 -1.35
C LEU A 77 -4.20 8.08 -2.41
N ARG A 78 -5.30 8.20 -3.16
CA ARG A 78 -5.51 9.31 -4.11
C ARG A 78 -5.52 10.66 -3.41
N GLN A 79 -6.27 10.78 -2.32
CA GLN A 79 -6.34 12.01 -1.54
C GLN A 79 -4.99 12.34 -0.91
N TYR A 80 -4.25 11.34 -0.40
CA TYR A 80 -2.96 11.53 0.25
C TYR A 80 -1.84 11.92 -0.73
N LEU A 81 -1.78 11.30 -1.90
CA LEU A 81 -0.73 11.51 -2.89
C LEU A 81 -1.10 12.58 -3.94
N HIS A 82 -2.33 13.10 -3.91
CA HIS A 82 -2.85 14.11 -4.83
C HIS A 82 -2.75 13.71 -6.32
N LEU A 83 -3.08 12.45 -6.64
CA LEU A 83 -3.10 11.98 -8.03
C LEU A 83 -4.43 12.30 -8.73
N PRO A 84 -4.42 12.50 -10.06
CA PRO A 84 -5.65 12.61 -10.84
C PRO A 84 -6.43 11.28 -10.85
N CYS A 85 -7.76 11.37 -10.94
CA CYS A 85 -8.70 10.25 -10.85
C CYS A 85 -8.51 9.13 -11.90
N HIS A 86 -7.76 9.41 -12.97
CA HIS A 86 -7.52 8.46 -14.06
C HIS A 86 -6.41 7.43 -13.76
N ARG A 87 -5.59 7.62 -12.72
CA ARG A 87 -4.55 6.62 -12.40
C ARG A 87 -5.15 5.49 -11.56
N PHE A 88 -4.91 4.25 -12.01
CA PHE A 88 -5.37 3.04 -11.33
C PHE A 88 -4.18 2.13 -10.99
N PRO A 89 -4.29 1.35 -9.90
CA PRO A 89 -3.32 0.30 -9.61
C PRO A 89 -3.37 -0.80 -10.67
N ARG A 90 -2.20 -1.36 -10.98
CA ARG A 90 -2.01 -2.40 -12.01
C ARG A 90 -2.90 -3.64 -11.85
N TYR A 91 -3.27 -4.00 -10.61
CA TYR A 91 -4.14 -5.13 -10.32
C TYR A 91 -5.53 -5.02 -10.98
N HIS A 92 -6.04 -3.81 -11.25
CA HIS A 92 -7.37 -3.57 -11.81
C HIS A 92 -7.40 -3.40 -13.34
N ASP A 93 -6.32 -3.68 -14.07
CA ASP A 93 -6.25 -3.47 -15.53
C ASP A 93 -7.19 -4.38 -16.37
N GLN A 94 -7.98 -5.26 -15.73
CA GLN A 94 -8.98 -6.10 -16.38
C GLN A 94 -10.40 -5.49 -16.24
N ALA A 95 -10.74 -4.62 -17.20
CA ALA A 95 -12.10 -4.34 -17.67
C ALA A 95 -13.14 -3.81 -16.65
N ALA A 96 -13.13 -2.50 -16.40
CA ALA A 96 -14.31 -1.62 -16.53
C ALA A 96 -13.89 -0.15 -16.33
N PRO A 97 -14.37 0.81 -17.15
CA PRO A 97 -14.23 2.23 -16.87
C PRO A 97 -15.17 2.57 -15.70
N TYR A 98 -14.69 2.41 -14.47
CA TYR A 98 -15.40 2.90 -13.28
C TYR A 98 -15.53 4.43 -13.39
N SER A 99 -16.74 4.83 -13.78
CA SER A 99 -17.36 6.13 -13.72
C SER A 99 -16.54 7.20 -13.00
N CYS A 100 -15.79 8.01 -13.77
CA CYS A 100 -15.44 9.36 -13.38
C CYS A 100 -16.67 10.27 -13.43
N TYR A 101 -17.80 9.84 -12.85
CA TYR A 101 -18.99 10.66 -12.59
C TYR A 101 -19.75 9.96 -11.48
N TRP A 102 -19.84 10.62 -10.33
CA TRP A 102 -21.09 10.94 -9.64
C TRP A 102 -20.84 11.97 -8.51
N TRP A 103 -19.92 12.90 -8.71
CA TRP A 103 -19.95 14.34 -8.32
C TRP A 103 -18.96 15.08 -9.21
#